data_AF-A0A094PPZ5-F1
#
_entry.id   AF-A0A094PPZ5-F1
#
_cell.length_a   1.000
_cell.length_b   1.000
_cell.length_c   1.000
_cell.angle_alpha   90.00
_cell.angle_beta   90.00
_cell.angle_gamma   90.00
#
_symmetry.space_group_name_H-M   'P 1'
#
loop_
_entity.id
_entity.type
_entity.pdbx_description
1 polymer ?
#
loop_
_entity_poly.entity_id
_entity_poly.type
_entity_poly.pdbx_seq_one_letter_code
_entity_poly.pdbx_strand_id
1 'polypeptide(L)'
;MILFTIAGSFWLEIALKVGVLRRVLRLVLSVGPVALLFLIWDAYAISQGHWYFDKSQILGIIGPFDIPLEEFLFFIFVPIAAVMTIEAVRTVKKHWKVGDE
;
A
#
# COMPACT_ATOMS: atom_id res chain seq x y z
N MET A 1 9.82 6.44 4.82
CA MET A 1 9.54 5.67 3.59
C MET A 1 8.18 6.01 2.96
N ILE A 2 7.06 5.91 3.68
CA ILE A 2 5.69 6.11 3.14
C ILE A 2 5.54 7.45 2.38
N LEU A 3 5.98 8.57 2.98
CA LEU A 3 5.90 9.88 2.32
C LEU A 3 6.68 9.92 0.99
N PHE A 4 7.84 9.26 0.94
CA PHE A 4 8.62 9.14 -0.28
C PHE A 4 7.88 8.31 -1.34
N THR A 5 7.26 7.19 -0.94
CA THR A 5 6.45 6.35 -1.82
C THR A 5 5.25 7.11 -2.39
N ILE A 6 4.54 7.88 -1.56
CA ILE A 6 3.43 8.74 -1.98
C ILE A 6 3.95 9.81 -2.93
N ALA A 7 5.00 10.56 -2.56
CA ALA A 7 5.56 11.62 -3.40
C ALA A 7 6.05 11.09 -4.75
N GLY A 8 6.64 9.89 -4.79
CA GLY A 8 7.17 9.28 -6.00
C GLY A 8 6.12 8.71 -6.95
N SER A 9 4.91 8.42 -6.47
CA SER A 9 3.86 7.77 -7.27
C SER A 9 2.60 8.63 -7.47
N PHE A 10 2.19 9.44 -6.49
CA PHE A 10 0.88 10.13 -6.51
C PHE A 10 0.77 11.22 -7.57
N TRP A 11 1.88 11.81 -7.97
CA TRP A 11 1.91 12.78 -9.06
C TRP A 11 1.51 12.16 -10.42
N LEU A 12 1.63 10.84 -10.60
CA LEU A 12 1.23 10.12 -11.83
C LEU A 12 -0.28 10.22 -12.08
N GLU A 13 -1.10 10.29 -11.02
CA GLU A 13 -2.55 10.51 -11.11
C GLU A 13 -2.86 11.84 -11.79
N ILE A 14 -2.03 12.86 -11.60
CA ILE A 14 -2.23 14.19 -12.17
C ILE A 14 -1.56 14.31 -13.54
N ALA A 15 -0.28 13.95 -13.62
CA ALA A 15 0.54 14.14 -14.82
C ALA A 15 0.13 13.21 -15.97
N LEU A 16 -0.17 11.94 -15.66
CA LEU A 16 -0.55 10.95 -16.67
C LEU A 16 -2.04 10.61 -16.64
N LYS A 17 -2.81 11.08 -15.64
CA LYS A 17 -4.25 10.80 -15.52
C LYS A 17 -4.56 9.31 -15.43
N VAL A 18 -3.75 8.55 -14.69
CA VAL A 18 -3.89 7.08 -14.56
C VAL A 18 -5.24 6.65 -13.97
N GLY A 19 -5.91 7.51 -13.18
CA GLY A 19 -7.29 7.28 -12.75
C GLY A 19 -7.44 6.22 -11.66
N VAL A 20 -6.36 5.84 -10.98
CA VAL A 20 -6.35 4.82 -9.92
C VAL A 20 -7.12 5.32 -8.71
N LEU A 21 -6.83 6.54 -8.26
CA LEU A 21 -7.46 7.13 -7.07
C LEU A 21 -8.95 7.45 -7.28
N ARG A 22 -9.39 7.58 -8.53
CA ARG A 22 -10.82 7.77 -8.88
C ARG A 22 -11.62 6.48 -8.75
N ARG A 23 -10.96 5.32 -8.78
CA ARG A 23 -11.58 3.99 -8.78
C ARG A 23 -11.48 3.34 -7.40
N VAL A 24 -11.90 4.09 -6.36
CA VAL A 24 -11.72 3.73 -4.94
C VAL A 24 -12.17 2.31 -4.64
N LEU A 25 -13.36 1.89 -5.09
CA LEU A 25 -13.86 0.55 -4.80
C LEU A 25 -12.96 -0.56 -5.38
N ARG A 26 -12.45 -0.38 -6.61
CA ARG A 26 -11.51 -1.35 -7.20
C ARG A 26 -10.20 -1.38 -6.42
N LEU A 27 -9.69 -0.22 -6.04
CA LEU A 27 -8.46 -0.12 -5.26
C LEU A 27 -8.60 -0.82 -3.90
N VAL A 28 -9.71 -0.59 -3.20
CA VAL A 28 -10.02 -1.25 -1.92
C VAL A 28 -10.15 -2.76 -2.10
N LEU A 29 -10.82 -3.23 -3.16
CA LEU A 29 -10.95 -4.68 -3.42
C LEU A 29 -9.62 -5.33 -3.83
N SER A 30 -8.69 -4.59 -4.45
CA SER A 30 -7.37 -5.10 -4.81
C SER A 30 -6.39 -5.10 -3.64
N VAL A 31 -6.41 -4.06 -2.79
CA VAL A 31 -5.43 -3.88 -1.70
C VAL A 31 -5.96 -4.45 -0.38
N GLY A 32 -7.23 -4.24 -0.09
CA GLY A 32 -7.86 -4.56 1.20
C GLY A 32 -7.73 -6.02 1.64
N PRO A 33 -8.04 -7.02 0.79
CA PRO A 33 -7.92 -8.43 1.18
C PRO A 33 -6.49 -8.81 1.57
N VAL A 34 -5.51 -8.35 0.80
CA VAL A 34 -4.09 -8.65 1.05
C VAL A 34 -3.60 -7.93 2.30
N ALA A 35 -3.91 -6.64 2.45
CA ALA A 35 -3.58 -5.86 3.64
C ALA A 35 -4.19 -6.50 4.90
N LEU A 36 -5.44 -6.96 4.85
CA LEU A 36 -6.09 -7.64 5.97
C LEU A 36 -5.37 -8.93 6.36
N LEU A 37 -5.01 -9.78 5.39
CA LEU A 37 -4.31 -11.03 5.66
C LEU A 37 -2.96 -10.78 6.35
N PHE A 38 -2.20 -9.80 5.88
CA PHE A 38 -0.91 -9.48 6.48
C PHE A 38 -1.04 -8.81 7.85
N LEU A 39 -2.03 -7.94 8.06
CA LEU A 39 -2.28 -7.37 9.38
C LEU A 39 -2.71 -8.43 10.41
N ILE A 40 -3.48 -9.44 10.00
CA ILE A 40 -3.81 -10.58 10.85
C ILE A 40 -2.55 -11.37 11.20
N TRP A 41 -1.66 -11.58 10.21
CA TRP A 41 -0.39 -12.26 10.43
C TRP A 41 0.52 -11.51 11.39
N ASP A 42 0.64 -10.18 11.25
CA ASP A 42 1.41 -9.34 12.14
C ASP A 42 0.84 -9.37 13.56
N ALA A 43 -0.47 -9.20 13.71
CA ALA A 43 -1.16 -9.32 14.99
C ALA A 43 -0.86 -10.67 15.66
N TYR A 44 -0.90 -11.76 14.88
CA TYR A 44 -0.54 -13.08 15.37
C TYR A 44 0.92 -13.15 15.81
N ALA A 45 1.87 -12.73 14.98
CA ALA A 45 3.30 -12.79 15.27
C ALA A 45 3.68 -11.96 16.51
N ILE A 46 3.07 -10.78 16.68
CA ILE A 46 3.25 -9.93 17.87
C ILE A 46 2.67 -10.62 19.10
N SER A 47 1.46 -11.19 19.01
CA SER A 47 0.83 -11.91 20.12
C SER A 47 1.63 -13.12 20.61
N GLN A 48 2.37 -13.77 19.72
CA GLN A 48 3.25 -14.90 20.04
C GLN A 48 4.65 -14.46 20.50
N GLY A 49 4.96 -13.16 20.46
CA GLY A 49 6.29 -12.64 20.76
C GLY A 49 7.35 -13.00 19.72
N HIS A 50 6.95 -13.47 18.53
CA HIS A 50 7.85 -13.75 17.42
C HIS A 50 8.33 -12.46 16.74
N TRP A 51 7.53 -11.40 16.83
CA TRP A 51 7.80 -10.12 16.20
C TRP A 51 7.55 -8.96 17.18
N TYR A 52 8.35 -7.90 17.06
CA TYR A 52 8.23 -6.69 17.87
C TYR A 52 8.76 -5.49 17.11
N PHE A 53 8.19 -4.31 17.39
CA PHE A 53 8.64 -3.05 16.82
C PHE A 53 9.51 -2.29 17.81
N ASP A 54 10.66 -1.81 17.34
CA ASP A 54 11.53 -0.93 18.13
C ASP A 54 10.85 0.44 18.32
N LYS A 55 10.54 0.77 19.58
CA LYS A 55 9.88 2.02 19.97
C LYS A 55 10.68 3.27 19.58
N SER A 56 11.99 3.15 19.39
CA SER A 56 12.86 4.25 18.94
C SER A 56 12.77 4.53 17.44
N GLN A 57 12.21 3.60 16.66
CA GLN A 57 12.14 3.65 15.20
C GLN A 57 10.72 3.88 14.67
N ILE A 58 9.74 4.02 15.56
CA ILE A 58 8.34 4.30 15.23
C ILE A 58 7.91 5.65 15.81
N LEU A 59 6.84 6.21 15.27
CA LEU A 59 6.19 7.47 15.67
C LEU A 59 5.49 7.35 17.04
N GLY A 60 5.41 6.14 17.61
CA GLY A 60 4.76 5.88 18.90
C GLY A 60 3.24 5.83 18.86
N ILE A 61 2.62 5.93 17.68
CA ILE A 61 1.18 5.79 17.50
C ILE A 61 0.87 4.31 17.29
N ILE A 62 0.33 3.66 18.34
CA ILE A 62 -0.01 2.24 18.33
C ILE A 62 -1.50 2.06 18.03
N GLY A 63 -1.80 1.27 17.01
CA GLY A 63 -3.15 0.89 16.62
C GLY A 63 -3.62 -0.40 17.30
N PRO A 64 -4.71 -1.01 16.80
CA PRO A 64 -5.19 -2.30 17.28
C PRO A 64 -4.12 -3.40 17.17
N PHE A 65 -4.16 -4.37 18.09
CA PHE A 65 -3.24 -5.53 18.13
C PHE A 65 -1.76 -5.18 18.28
N ASP A 66 -1.45 -4.04 18.91
CA ASP A 66 -0.08 -3.54 19.12
C ASP A 66 0.70 -3.24 17.83
N ILE A 67 -0.01 -3.11 16.70
CA ILE A 67 0.58 -2.78 15.41
C ILE A 67 0.77 -1.25 15.31
N PRO A 68 1.96 -0.73 14.96
CA PRO A 68 2.18 0.71 14.75
C PRO A 68 1.39 1.24 13.54
N LEU A 69 1.00 2.52 13.58
CA LEU A 69 0.32 3.20 12.48
C LEU A 69 1.03 3.02 11.13
N GLU A 70 2.36 3.03 11.15
CA GLU A 70 3.21 2.92 9.97
C GLU A 70 3.02 1.63 9.20
N GLU A 71 2.72 0.51 9.87
CA GLU A 71 2.44 -0.76 9.19
C GLU A 71 1.10 -0.75 8.47
N PHE A 72 0.06 -0.16 9.07
CA PHE A 72 -1.21 0.04 8.37
C PHE A 72 -1.02 0.90 7.12
N LEU A 73 -0.25 1.98 7.24
CA LEU A 73 0.08 2.85 6.10
C LEU A 73 0.96 2.13 5.07
N PHE A 74 1.87 1.25 5.50
CA PHE A 74 2.71 0.42 4.63
C PHE A 74 1.86 -0.49 3.74
N PHE A 75 0.98 -1.30 4.33
CA PHE A 75 0.10 -2.22 3.61
C PHE A 75 -0.91 -1.51 2.71
N ILE A 76 -1.16 -0.22 2.92
CA ILE A 76 -2.03 0.59 2.06
C ILE A 76 -1.22 1.24 0.93
N PHE A 77 -0.21 2.06 1.26
CA PHE A 77 0.40 2.95 0.27
C PHE A 77 1.43 2.26 -0.64
N VAL A 78 2.09 1.19 -0.18
CA VAL A 78 3.05 0.48 -1.02
C VAL A 78 2.35 -0.26 -2.18
N PRO A 79 1.27 -1.05 -1.95
CA PRO A 79 0.51 -1.64 -3.05
C PRO A 79 -0.14 -0.60 -3.98
N ILE A 80 -0.66 0.51 -3.43
CA ILE A 80 -1.23 1.59 -4.26
C ILE A 80 -0.16 2.17 -5.20
N ALA A 81 1.05 2.40 -4.71
CA ALA A 81 2.15 2.87 -5.55
C ALA A 81 2.48 1.88 -6.67
N ALA A 82 2.48 0.57 -6.40
CA ALA A 82 2.65 -0.45 -7.43
C ALA A 82 1.56 -0.35 -8.52
N VAL A 83 0.28 -0.26 -8.14
CA VAL A 83 -0.85 -0.08 -9.06
C VAL A 83 -0.71 1.22 -9.88
N MET A 84 -0.30 2.31 -9.25
CA MET A 84 -0.07 3.60 -9.92
C MET A 84 1.03 3.50 -10.98
N THR A 85 2.12 2.81 -10.67
CA THR A 85 3.25 2.65 -11.59
C THR A 85 2.90 1.77 -12.80
N ILE A 86 2.19 0.66 -12.61
CA ILE A 86 1.78 -0.20 -13.72
C ILE A 86 0.78 0.52 -14.65
N GLU A 87 -0.20 1.22 -14.09
CA GLU A 87 -1.18 2.00 -14.87
C GLU A 87 -0.53 3.19 -15.58
N ALA A 88 0.51 3.79 -15.00
CA ALA A 88 1.31 4.81 -15.68
C ALA A 88 2.00 4.24 -16.92
N VAL A 89 2.60 3.05 -16.82
CA VAL A 89 3.21 2.40 -17.99
C VAL A 89 2.15 2.05 -19.03
N ARG A 90 0.98 1.52 -18.66
CA ARG A 90 -0.13 1.27 -19.61
C ARG A 90 -0.61 2.55 -20.31
N THR A 91 -0.67 3.66 -19.57
CA THR A 91 -1.09 4.95 -20.11
C THR A 91 -0.12 5.45 -21.19
N VAL A 92 1.19 5.27 -20.98
CA VAL A 92 2.23 5.68 -21.94
C VAL A 92 2.42 4.65 -23.06
N LYS A 93 2.36 3.36 -22.73
CA LYS A 93 2.57 2.21 -23.62
C LYS A 93 1.26 1.45 -23.81
N LYS A 94 0.36 2.01 -24.62
CA LYS A 94 -1.00 1.48 -24.84
C LYS A 94 -1.08 0.02 -25.32
N HIS A 95 -0.01 -0.51 -25.92
CA HIS A 95 0.06 -1.89 -26.43
C HIS A 95 0.66 -2.87 -25.43
N TRP A 96 0.99 -2.43 -24.21
CA TRP A 96 1.61 -3.28 -23.21
C TRP A 96 0.59 -4.15 -22.51
N LYS A 97 0.72 -5.47 -22.67
CA LYS A 97 -0.14 -6.48 -22.06
C LYS A 97 0.30 -6.77 -20.62
N VAL A 98 -0.63 -6.71 -19.68
CA VAL A 98 -0.36 -6.94 -18.24
C VAL A 98 -1.02 -8.23 -17.72
N GLY A 99 -1.67 -8.99 -18.61
CA GLY A 99 -2.27 -10.30 -18.29
C GLY A 99 -3.70 -10.23 -17.74
N ASP A 100 -4.32 -9.05 -17.79
CA ASP A 100 -5.73 -8.77 -17.45
C ASP A 100 -6.62 -8.60 -18.71
N GLU A 101 -6.06 -8.91 -19.89
CA GLU A 101 -6.74 -8.86 -21.20
C GLU A 101 -7.56 -10.11 -21.51
#